data_AF-A0ABC8J4H7-F1
#
_entry.id   AF-A0ABC8J4H7-F1
#
_cell.length_a   1.000
_cell.length_b   1.000
_cell.length_c   1.000
_cell.angle_alpha   90.00
_cell.angle_beta   90.00
_cell.angle_gamma   90.00
#
_symmetry.space_group_name_H-M   'P 1'
#
loop_
_entity.id
_entity.type
_entity.pdbx_description
1 polymer ?
#
loop_
_entity_poly.entity_id
_entity_poly.type
_entity_poly.pdbx_seq_one_letter_code
_entity_poly.pdbx_strand_id
1 'polypeptide(L)'
;MPCLLISSYQQQMSNWPELPVNSIISWLSSQTSSLVVAVFGCGDARIAKSVKNKIFSFDLVSKDPSVIACAMSNTRLESISVDVAVFCCFTNGNKLL
;
A
#
# COMPACT_ATOMS: atom_id res chain seq x y z
N MET A 1 -3.54 -18.14 10.87
CA MET A 1 -2.22 -18.23 10.20
C MET A 1 -2.08 -17.18 9.09
N PRO A 2 -1.86 -15.89 9.40
CA PRO A 2 -1.60 -14.86 8.38
C PRO A 2 -0.14 -14.83 7.90
N CYS A 3 0.82 -15.22 8.74
CA CYS A 3 2.25 -15.09 8.44
C CYS A 3 2.76 -15.95 7.27
N LEU A 4 2.19 -17.15 7.04
CA LEU A 4 2.60 -18.03 5.95
C LEU A 4 2.28 -17.43 4.57
N LEU A 5 1.14 -16.74 4.43
CA LEU A 5 0.76 -16.06 3.20
C LEU A 5 1.71 -14.91 2.86
N ILE A 6 2.18 -14.18 3.88
CA ILE A 6 3.13 -13.07 3.71
C ILE A 6 4.49 -13.61 3.26
N SER A 7 5.01 -14.67 3.88
CA SER A 7 6.28 -15.28 3.45
C SER A 7 6.20 -15.84 2.03
N SER A 8 5.10 -16.50 1.67
CA SER A 8 4.90 -17.00 0.30
C SER A 8 4.78 -15.86 -0.71
N TYR A 9 4.11 -14.76 -0.36
CA TYR A 9 4.03 -13.57 -1.22
C TYR A 9 5.40 -12.92 -1.41
N GLN A 10 6.17 -12.72 -0.33
CA GLN A 10 7.53 -12.17 -0.39
C GLN A 10 8.45 -13.07 -1.24
N GLN A 11 8.33 -14.40 -1.09
CA GLN A 11 9.10 -15.34 -1.89
C GLN A 11 8.71 -15.31 -3.37
N GLN A 12 7.42 -15.15 -3.69
CA GLN A 12 6.96 -14.97 -5.07
C GLN A 12 7.45 -13.66 -5.68
N MET A 13 7.42 -12.56 -4.91
CA MET A 13 7.93 -11.25 -5.33
C MET A 13 9.41 -11.29 -5.69
N SER A 14 10.24 -12.08 -4.99
CA SER A 14 11.67 -12.23 -5.30
C SER A 14 11.94 -12.77 -6.71
N ASN A 15 10.97 -13.47 -7.32
CA ASN A 15 11.09 -14.03 -8.66
C ASN A 15 10.48 -13.14 -9.75
N TRP A 16 9.90 -11.98 -9.39
CA TRP A 16 9.27 -11.10 -10.36
C TRP A 16 10.31 -10.16 -10.98
N PRO A 17 10.26 -9.93 -12.30
CA PRO A 17 11.18 -9.02 -12.97
C PRO A 17 10.99 -7.57 -12.50
N GLU A 18 9.78 -7.21 -12.09
CA GLU A 18 9.46 -5.90 -11.52
C GLU A 18 8.38 -6.04 -10.44
N LEU A 19 8.55 -5.29 -9.35
CA LEU A 19 7.55 -5.20 -8.30
C LEU A 19 6.53 -4.10 -8.67
N PRO A 20 5.22 -4.39 -8.67
CA PRO A 20 4.18 -3.40 -9.02
C PRO A 20 4.23 -2.11 -8.20
N VAL A 21 4.68 -2.23 -6.93
CA VAL A 21 4.89 -1.08 -6.04
C VAL A 21 5.88 -0.07 -6.64
N ASN A 22 6.88 -0.53 -7.40
CA ASN A 22 7.86 0.35 -8.04
C ASN A 22 7.21 1.17 -9.16
N SER A 23 6.35 0.55 -9.97
CA SER A 23 5.63 1.24 -11.04
C SER A 23 4.69 2.31 -10.46
N ILE A 24 4.01 2.02 -9.34
CA ILE A 24 3.17 2.98 -8.62
C ILE A 24 4.01 4.12 -8.03
N ILE A 25 5.15 3.82 -7.40
CA ILE A 25 6.07 4.84 -6.87
C ILE A 25 6.58 5.74 -7.99
N SER A 26 6.95 5.17 -9.14
CA SER A 26 7.40 5.92 -10.31
C SER A 26 6.29 6.85 -10.82
N TRP A 27 5.07 6.33 -10.94
CA TRP A 27 3.92 7.13 -11.36
C TRP A 27 3.66 8.27 -10.37
N LEU A 28 3.56 8.00 -9.07
CA LEU A 28 3.35 9.01 -8.03
C LEU A 28 4.45 10.06 -7.98
N SER A 29 5.71 9.65 -8.18
CA SER A 29 6.86 10.55 -8.20
C SER A 29 6.85 11.51 -9.40
N SER A 30 6.20 11.11 -10.50
CA SER A 30 5.96 12.00 -11.66
C SER A 30 4.77 12.95 -11.47
N GLN A 31 3.95 12.74 -10.43
CA GLN A 31 2.83 13.61 -10.11
C GLN A 31 3.22 14.78 -9.20
N THR A 32 2.32 15.76 -9.08
CA THR A 32 2.47 16.87 -8.14
C THR A 32 2.39 16.36 -6.69
N SER A 33 3.25 16.88 -5.82
CA SER A 33 3.29 16.51 -4.39
C SER A 33 2.05 16.94 -3.59
N SER A 34 1.16 17.73 -4.19
CA SER A 34 -0.13 18.13 -3.60
C SER A 34 -1.15 17.00 -3.56
N LEU A 35 -0.99 15.93 -4.36
CA LEU A 35 -1.93 14.81 -4.34
C LEU A 35 -1.90 14.10 -2.99
N VAL A 36 -3.08 13.89 -2.44
CA VAL A 36 -3.33 13.11 -1.24
C VAL A 36 -3.70 11.68 -1.64
N VAL A 37 -2.94 10.71 -1.15
CA VAL A 37 -3.06 9.31 -1.58
C VAL A 37 -3.41 8.44 -0.38
N ALA A 38 -4.36 7.53 -0.53
CA ALA A 38 -4.58 6.43 0.40
C ALA A 38 -4.02 5.12 -0.17
N VAL A 39 -3.25 4.40 0.64
CA VAL A 39 -2.69 3.09 0.30
C VAL A 39 -3.31 2.05 1.23
N PHE A 40 -4.06 1.11 0.66
CA PHE A 40 -4.71 0.02 1.38
C PHE A 40 -3.91 -1.28 1.23
N GLY A 41 -3.63 -1.95 2.35
CA GLY A 41 -2.72 -3.10 2.40
C GLY A 41 -1.25 -2.65 2.27
N CYS A 42 -0.88 -1.57 2.93
CA CYS A 42 0.43 -0.93 2.72
C CYS A 42 1.62 -1.71 3.32
N GLY A 43 1.39 -2.73 4.16
CA GLY A 43 2.44 -3.56 4.75
C GLY A 43 3.51 -2.77 5.51
N ASP A 44 4.72 -2.70 4.95
CA ASP A 44 5.90 -2.01 5.47
C ASP A 44 5.97 -0.51 5.10
N ALA A 45 4.90 0.01 4.51
CA ALA A 45 4.73 1.41 4.10
C ALA A 45 5.75 1.87 3.03
N ARG A 46 6.18 0.97 2.14
CA ARG A 46 7.18 1.27 1.11
C ARG A 46 6.83 2.48 0.23
N ILE A 47 5.56 2.63 -0.17
CA ILE A 47 5.10 3.79 -0.96
C ILE A 47 5.26 5.08 -0.15
N ALA A 48 4.77 5.11 1.09
CA ALA A 48 4.85 6.28 1.97
C ALA A 48 6.30 6.74 2.23
N LYS A 49 7.25 5.82 2.25
CA LYS A 49 8.68 6.11 2.43
C LYS A 49 9.38 6.59 1.16
N SER A 50 8.78 6.38 -0.01
CA SER A 50 9.43 6.56 -1.31
C SER A 50 8.99 7.82 -2.05
N VAL A 51 7.86 8.44 -1.66
CA VAL A 51 7.30 9.62 -2.34
C VAL A 51 7.09 10.78 -1.37
N LYS A 52 7.01 12.02 -1.90
CA LYS A 52 6.82 13.25 -1.11
C LYS A 52 5.34 13.60 -0.88
N ASN A 53 4.42 12.89 -1.53
CA ASN A 53 2.98 13.09 -1.41
C ASN A 53 2.51 12.85 0.01
N LYS A 54 1.35 13.43 0.37
CA LYS A 54 0.67 13.09 1.62
C LYS A 54 0.06 11.69 1.47
N ILE A 55 0.61 10.71 2.18
CA ILE A 55 0.15 9.32 2.13
C ILE A 55 -0.58 8.93 3.42
N PHE A 56 -1.79 8.40 3.27
CA PHE A 56 -2.49 7.66 4.32
C PHE A 56 -2.28 6.16 4.11
N SER A 57 -1.54 5.54 5.02
CA SER A 57 -1.18 4.13 4.95
C SER A 57 -2.10 3.30 5.84
N PHE A 58 -2.84 2.35 5.25
CA PHE A 58 -3.75 1.47 5.97
C PHE A 58 -3.38 0.00 5.79
N ASP A 59 -3.38 -0.75 6.88
CA ASP A 59 -3.21 -2.21 6.86
C ASP A 59 -3.98 -2.82 8.03
N LEU A 60 -4.31 -4.11 7.95
CA LEU A 60 -4.91 -4.83 9.07
C LEU A 60 -3.92 -4.97 10.24
N VAL A 61 -2.61 -5.00 9.95
CA VAL A 61 -1.55 -5.08 10.95
C VAL A 61 -0.53 -3.97 10.71
N SER A 62 -0.37 -3.07 11.68
CA SER A 62 0.66 -2.04 11.62
C SER A 62 2.05 -2.64 11.87
N LYS A 63 2.91 -2.57 10.85
CA LYS A 63 4.34 -2.95 10.93
C LYS A 63 5.27 -1.74 10.96
N ASP A 64 4.72 -0.55 10.79
CA ASP A 64 5.44 0.71 10.76
C ASP A 64 4.60 1.78 11.48
N PRO A 65 5.21 2.69 12.28
CA PRO A 65 4.47 3.71 13.03
C PRO A 65 3.59 4.63 12.18
N SER A 66 3.91 4.78 10.88
CA SER A 66 3.12 5.58 9.93
C SER A 66 1.87 4.86 9.40
N VAL A 67 1.69 3.58 9.73
CA VAL A 67 0.57 2.76 9.26
C VAL A 67 -0.56 2.76 10.28
N ILE A 68 -1.74 3.16 9.81
CA ILE A 68 -2.99 3.10 10.55
C ILE A 68 -3.51 1.66 10.47
N ALA A 69 -3.50 0.96 11.61
CA ALA A 69 -4.06 -0.38 11.72
C ALA A 69 -5.59 -0.33 11.65
N CYS A 70 -6.18 -0.67 10.50
CA CYS A 70 -7.62 -0.75 10.34
C CYS A 70 -8.03 -1.65 9.17
N ALA A 71 -9.27 -2.10 9.16
CA ALA A 71 -9.87 -2.67 7.95
C ALA A 71 -10.06 -1.56 6.90
N MET A 72 -9.80 -1.86 5.63
CA MET A 72 -10.03 -0.91 4.52
C MET A 72 -11.51 -0.50 4.37
N SER A 73 -12.44 -1.27 4.95
CA SER A 73 -13.86 -0.91 5.05
C SER A 73 -14.17 0.14 6.12
N ASN A 74 -13.21 0.47 7.00
CA ASN A 74 -13.41 1.40 8.12
C ASN A 74 -12.16 2.26 8.36
N THR A 75 -11.88 3.15 7.42
CA THR A 75 -10.66 3.98 7.38
C THR A 75 -10.77 5.27 8.17
N ARG A 76 -12.00 5.65 8.54
CA ARG A 76 -12.35 6.95 9.15
C ARG A 76 -11.84 8.16 8.35
N LEU A 77 -11.60 7.97 7.05
CA LEU A 77 -11.34 9.09 6.15
C LEU A 77 -12.62 9.85 5.88
N GLU A 78 -12.51 11.16 5.80
CA GLU A 78 -13.61 12.02 5.38
C GLU A 78 -13.96 11.78 3.91
N SER A 79 -15.21 12.05 3.54
CA SER A 79 -15.61 11.95 2.14
C SER A 79 -14.82 12.94 1.28
N ILE A 80 -14.34 12.50 0.11
CA ILE A 80 -13.60 13.34 -0.86
C ILE A 80 -12.26 13.85 -0.27
N SER A 81 -11.68 13.15 0.72
CA SER A 81 -10.43 13.57 1.36
C SER A 81 -9.15 13.07 0.67
N VAL A 82 -9.26 12.28 -0.40
CA VAL A 82 -8.14 11.67 -1.11
C VAL A 82 -8.32 11.81 -2.62
N ASP A 83 -7.23 12.07 -3.32
CA ASP A 83 -7.20 12.20 -4.78
C ASP A 83 -6.95 10.85 -5.46
N VAL A 84 -6.16 9.98 -4.82
CA VAL A 84 -5.75 8.68 -5.36
C VAL A 84 -5.92 7.59 -4.30
N ALA A 85 -6.52 6.47 -4.69
CA ALA A 85 -6.59 5.26 -3.88
C ALA A 85 -5.76 4.14 -4.54
N VAL A 86 -4.81 3.58 -3.78
CA VAL A 86 -3.95 2.48 -4.21
C VAL A 86 -4.28 1.24 -3.39
N PHE A 87 -4.54 0.12 -4.05
CA PHE A 87 -4.77 -1.16 -3.40
C PHE A 87 -3.58 -2.08 -3.68
N CYS A 88 -2.82 -2.42 -2.64
CA CYS A 88 -1.67 -3.33 -2.73
C CYS A 88 -1.92 -4.55 -1.84
N CYS A 89 -3.06 -5.22 -2.03
CA CYS A 89 -3.47 -6.31 -1.16
C CYS A 89 -3.22 -7.68 -1.82
N PHE A 90 -2.73 -8.63 -1.03
CA PHE A 90 -2.66 -10.04 -1.43
C PHE A 90 -3.65 -10.83 -0.59
N THR A 91 -4.71 -11.34 -1.21
CA THR A 91 -5.76 -12.10 -0.51
C THR A 91 -5.84 -13.50 -1.09
N ASN A 92 -5.67 -14.53 -0.25
CA ASN A 92 -5.89 -15.95 -0.59
C ASN A 92 -5.23 -16.41 -1.91
N GLY A 93 -3.99 -16.02 -2.18
CA GLY A 93 -3.24 -16.49 -3.35
C GLY A 93 -3.51 -15.75 -4.66
N ASN A 94 -4.42 -14.77 -4.67
CA ASN A 94 -4.68 -13.94 -5.83
C ASN A 94 -4.15 -12.51 -5.62
N LYS A 95 -3.48 -12.01 -6.66
CA LYS A 95 -2.97 -10.64 -6.75
C LYS A 95 -4.13 -9.69 -7.08
N LEU A 96 -4.34 -8.68 -6.25
CA LEU A 96 -5.13 -7.51 -6.61
C LEU A 96 -4.14 -6.38 -6.90
N LEU A 97 -4.07 -5.94 -8.16
CA LEU A 97 -3.44 -4.69 -8.57
C LEU A 97 -4.50 -3.78 -9.16
#